data_AF-A0A363TYT8-F1
#
_entry.id   AF-A0A363TYT8-F1
#
_cell.length_a   1.000
_cell.length_b   1.000
_cell.length_c   1.000
_cell.angle_alpha   90.00
_cell.angle_beta   90.00
_cell.angle_gamma   90.00
#
_symmetry.space_group_name_H-M   'P 1'
#
loop_
_entity.id
_entity.type
_entity.pdbx_description
1 polymer ?
#
loop_
_entity_poly.entity_id
_entity_poly.type
_entity_poly.pdbx_seq_one_letter_code
_entity_poly.pdbx_strand_id
1 'polypeptide(L)'
;MIRFLRFTLAAALVAATWGAAAAETTLSVNDPGTGVFDQPNATFSGSTVYVAFIGGDSASGPFRVFFAAVNGAADFTNLQLQRGGTVLPIPPFAIDGTGAGGNSPYFDARHPKIALRKTSEAVILFQARPASTDNVYRPYIARVALSGNTATLVSVRQIEGFPAGALPNGDNLSTGDIEDISFSLLLADGTARMAFASRPAIASATPFHVYFARVGLDTATVAGTPLLLSSGTGDTVTGSDGFRPTPSLRLDGKNRAHVAWAANGSTPTASGVYYALVTSTAAADTIAIGATEVLGRSLPWGHPSALPTVDRHTVVVATDESIPGKAGSMGIVNIDPDAVVHNGLPVSIGLARTFLLAGPTVMPASFDSYRPEVFLDILEQIHVAGYGASGTLANYYAISTTGQAPFVNFAFATPPISVGIGTSETPAELPDDYTRTAFAVLTRRTIAFWSGRIPGSANRNLDFTSVPNNSFTPAVEEGCSMAGSPGAGETERIPGILFIFLPAAALALRRIQISIRRRLGRGIAD
;
A
#
# COMPACT_ATOMS: atom_id res chain seq x y z
N MET A 1 21.48 -8.08 -46.06
CA MET A 1 20.16 -7.88 -45.40
C MET A 1 19.62 -9.06 -44.57
N ILE A 2 20.04 -10.32 -44.76
CA ILE A 2 19.49 -11.47 -43.98
C ILE A 2 20.29 -11.80 -42.69
N ARG A 3 21.41 -11.12 -42.44
CA ARG A 3 22.27 -11.36 -41.25
C ARG A 3 22.00 -10.42 -40.06
N PHE A 4 21.21 -9.36 -40.24
CA PHE A 4 20.79 -8.47 -39.14
C PHE A 4 19.54 -8.98 -38.40
N LEU A 5 18.76 -9.89 -39.03
CA LEU A 5 17.49 -10.40 -38.49
C LEU A 5 17.64 -11.53 -37.45
N ARG A 6 18.85 -12.10 -37.30
CA ARG A 6 19.10 -13.23 -36.38
C ARG A 6 19.64 -12.82 -35.01
N PHE A 7 20.17 -11.60 -34.89
CA PHE A 7 20.59 -11.06 -33.58
C PHE A 7 19.42 -10.47 -32.80
N THR A 8 18.42 -9.90 -33.49
CA THR A 8 17.17 -9.42 -32.87
C THR A 8 16.24 -10.56 -32.43
N LEU A 9 16.26 -11.72 -33.12
CA LEU A 9 15.45 -12.87 -32.70
C LEU A 9 16.03 -13.60 -31.46
N ALA A 10 17.34 -13.52 -31.21
CA ALA A 10 17.94 -14.12 -30.01
C ALA A 10 17.72 -13.25 -28.76
N ALA A 11 17.67 -11.93 -28.89
CA ALA A 11 17.27 -11.03 -27.80
C ALA A 11 15.76 -11.11 -27.49
N ALA A 12 14.92 -11.32 -28.51
CA ALA A 12 13.48 -11.51 -28.35
C ALA A 12 13.12 -12.88 -27.74
N LEU A 13 13.95 -13.92 -27.94
CA LEU A 13 13.70 -15.25 -27.37
C LEU A 13 14.21 -15.39 -25.93
N VAL A 14 15.18 -14.58 -25.49
CA VAL A 14 15.56 -14.52 -24.06
C VAL A 14 14.53 -13.73 -23.24
N ALA A 15 13.79 -12.81 -23.87
CA ALA A 15 12.62 -12.16 -23.24
C ALA A 15 11.41 -13.12 -23.09
N ALA A 16 11.40 -14.27 -23.78
CA ALA A 16 10.29 -15.22 -23.79
C ALA A 16 10.49 -16.44 -22.87
N THR A 17 11.58 -16.51 -22.10
CA THR A 17 11.80 -17.57 -21.09
C THR A 17 11.93 -17.07 -19.66
N TRP A 18 11.65 -15.78 -19.41
CA TRP A 18 11.24 -15.37 -18.07
C TRP A 18 9.83 -15.89 -17.90
N GLY A 19 9.67 -17.06 -17.27
CA GLY A 19 8.35 -17.49 -16.82
C GLY A 19 7.72 -16.33 -16.07
N ALA A 20 6.53 -15.90 -16.50
CA ALA A 20 5.80 -14.88 -15.76
C ALA A 20 5.67 -15.39 -14.32
N ALA A 21 6.23 -14.66 -13.35
CA ALA A 21 5.97 -14.94 -11.95
C ALA A 21 4.46 -14.85 -11.76
N ALA A 22 3.81 -15.99 -11.52
CA ALA A 22 2.39 -16.05 -11.23
C ALA A 22 2.20 -15.87 -9.73
N ALA A 23 1.06 -15.32 -9.33
CA ALA A 23 0.61 -15.42 -7.96
C ALA A 23 0.59 -16.90 -7.55
N GLU A 24 1.05 -17.17 -6.32
CA GLU A 24 1.03 -18.51 -5.74
C GLU A 24 -0.41 -18.90 -5.33
N THR A 25 -0.58 -20.03 -4.64
CA THR A 25 -1.89 -20.51 -4.17
C THR A 25 -2.61 -19.45 -3.34
N THR A 26 -3.85 -19.13 -3.71
CA THR A 26 -4.72 -18.20 -2.97
C THR A 26 -5.48 -18.91 -1.88
N LEU A 27 -5.57 -18.28 -0.70
CA LEU A 27 -6.34 -18.77 0.44
C LEU A 27 -7.14 -17.63 1.06
N SER A 28 -8.29 -17.94 1.66
CA SER A 28 -9.09 -16.97 2.41
C SER A 28 -8.57 -16.78 3.83
N VAL A 29 -8.56 -15.54 4.31
CA VAL A 29 -8.30 -15.20 5.72
C VAL A 29 -9.49 -15.64 6.58
N ASN A 30 -10.71 -15.22 6.20
CA ASN A 30 -11.96 -15.60 6.84
C ASN A 30 -12.45 -17.00 6.43
N ASP A 31 -13.46 -17.49 7.15
CA ASP A 31 -14.15 -18.72 6.74
C ASP A 31 -14.81 -18.47 5.38
N PRO A 32 -14.51 -19.28 4.34
CA PRO A 32 -14.96 -18.97 3.00
C PRO A 32 -16.47 -18.88 2.88
N GLY A 33 -16.97 -17.80 2.28
CA GLY A 33 -18.39 -17.61 2.01
C GLY A 33 -19.24 -17.28 3.22
N THR A 34 -18.65 -16.93 4.36
CA THR A 34 -19.40 -16.40 5.51
C THR A 34 -19.25 -14.88 5.52
N GLY A 35 -20.33 -14.10 5.41
CA GLY A 35 -20.28 -12.64 5.60
C GLY A 35 -19.57 -11.81 4.52
N VAL A 36 -19.22 -10.58 4.87
CA VAL A 36 -18.57 -9.58 4.01
C VAL A 36 -17.31 -9.07 4.68
N PHE A 37 -16.16 -9.34 4.08
CA PHE A 37 -14.85 -8.96 4.58
C PHE A 37 -14.08 -8.11 3.56
N ASP A 38 -13.52 -6.98 4.00
CA ASP A 38 -12.96 -5.95 3.12
C ASP A 38 -11.96 -5.03 3.85
N GLN A 39 -11.41 -4.05 3.12
CA GLN A 39 -10.56 -2.98 3.62
C GLN A 39 -9.37 -3.47 4.46
N PRO A 40 -8.55 -4.41 3.97
CA PRO A 40 -7.37 -4.86 4.70
C PRO A 40 -6.34 -3.74 4.84
N ASN A 41 -5.51 -3.83 5.87
CA ASN A 41 -4.22 -3.19 5.97
C ASN A 41 -3.28 -4.16 6.69
N ALA A 42 -2.02 -4.20 6.28
CA ALA A 42 -1.09 -5.20 6.76
C ALA A 42 0.23 -4.58 7.24
N THR A 43 0.84 -5.26 8.19
CA THR A 43 2.20 -5.00 8.68
C THR A 43 2.88 -6.35 8.93
N PHE A 44 4.17 -6.39 9.25
CA PHE A 44 4.88 -7.65 9.45
C PHE A 44 5.91 -7.57 10.58
N SER A 45 6.24 -8.74 11.14
CA SER A 45 7.41 -8.93 12.00
C SER A 45 8.04 -10.28 11.68
N GLY A 46 9.32 -10.26 11.29
CA GLY A 46 9.98 -11.44 10.74
C GLY A 46 9.22 -11.96 9.52
N SER A 47 8.81 -13.24 9.58
CA SER A 47 8.02 -13.87 8.52
C SER A 47 6.51 -13.80 8.74
N THR A 48 6.03 -13.25 9.85
CA THR A 48 4.61 -13.18 10.16
C THR A 48 4.03 -11.87 9.68
N VAL A 49 2.96 -11.94 8.89
CA VAL A 49 2.21 -10.78 8.41
C VAL A 49 0.93 -10.65 9.24
N TYR A 50 0.77 -9.52 9.90
CA TYR A 50 -0.43 -9.19 10.67
C TYR A 50 -1.35 -8.34 9.81
N VAL A 51 -2.64 -8.67 9.81
CA VAL A 51 -3.63 -7.97 8.99
C VAL A 51 -4.79 -7.54 9.87
N ALA A 52 -5.19 -6.28 9.70
CA ALA A 52 -6.44 -5.75 10.22
C ALA A 52 -7.38 -5.46 9.05
N PHE A 53 -8.66 -5.77 9.20
CA PHE A 53 -9.64 -5.67 8.12
C PHE A 53 -11.05 -5.47 8.67
N ILE A 54 -11.99 -5.13 7.81
CA ILE A 54 -13.40 -4.95 8.16
C ILE A 54 -14.17 -6.23 7.86
N GLY A 55 -15.11 -6.59 8.73
CA GLY A 55 -15.95 -7.78 8.58
C GLY A 55 -17.36 -7.58 9.12
N GLY A 56 -18.33 -8.27 8.52
CA GLY A 56 -19.72 -8.29 8.99
C GLY A 56 -20.47 -9.52 8.51
N ASP A 57 -21.52 -9.90 9.23
CA ASP A 57 -22.33 -11.09 8.88
C ASP A 57 -23.31 -10.79 7.72
N SER A 58 -23.48 -9.52 7.36
CA SER A 58 -24.33 -9.05 6.27
C SER A 58 -23.62 -7.99 5.42
N ALA A 59 -24.03 -7.86 4.15
CA ALA A 59 -23.52 -6.84 3.24
C ALA A 59 -23.93 -5.40 3.60
N SER A 60 -24.87 -5.23 4.52
CA SER A 60 -25.32 -3.93 5.02
C SER A 60 -24.71 -3.56 6.38
N GLY A 61 -23.85 -4.42 6.94
CA GLY A 61 -23.29 -4.23 8.27
C GLY A 61 -24.26 -4.60 9.41
N PRO A 62 -24.02 -4.13 10.65
CA PRO A 62 -22.91 -3.26 11.04
C PRO A 62 -21.57 -3.97 10.88
N PHE A 63 -20.55 -3.24 10.45
CA PHE A 63 -19.22 -3.80 10.27
C PHE A 63 -18.33 -3.62 11.51
N ARG A 64 -17.40 -4.56 11.70
CA ARG A 64 -16.47 -4.66 12.82
C ARG A 64 -15.03 -4.73 12.32
N VAL A 65 -14.07 -4.37 13.17
CA VAL A 65 -12.65 -4.61 12.87
C VAL A 65 -12.32 -6.06 13.23
N PHE A 66 -11.60 -6.75 12.35
CA PHE A 66 -11.03 -8.07 12.57
C PHE A 66 -9.51 -7.98 12.54
N PHE A 67 -8.87 -8.92 13.24
CA PHE A 67 -7.42 -9.12 13.23
C PHE A 67 -7.10 -10.58 12.93
N ALA A 68 -6.06 -10.81 12.13
CA ALA A 68 -5.50 -12.13 11.88
C ALA A 68 -3.98 -12.05 11.65
N ALA A 69 -3.33 -13.20 11.59
CA ALA A 69 -1.94 -13.30 11.15
C ALA A 69 -1.75 -14.41 10.12
N VAL A 70 -0.96 -14.11 9.09
CA VAL A 70 -0.52 -15.02 8.03
C VAL A 70 0.94 -15.37 8.25
N ASN A 71 1.28 -16.64 8.15
CA ASN A 71 2.66 -17.10 8.09
C ASN A 71 3.21 -16.91 6.67
N GLY A 72 3.91 -15.80 6.46
CA GLY A 72 4.59 -15.50 5.21
C GLY A 72 5.79 -16.39 4.92
N ALA A 73 6.20 -17.30 5.82
CA ALA A 73 7.19 -18.33 5.52
C ALA A 73 6.57 -19.60 4.91
N ALA A 74 5.25 -19.76 4.93
CA ALA A 74 4.59 -20.94 4.36
C ALA A 74 4.90 -21.10 2.85
N ASP A 75 4.90 -22.33 2.34
CA ASP A 75 5.12 -22.59 0.92
C ASP A 75 3.78 -22.53 0.15
N PHE A 76 3.50 -21.38 -0.47
CA PHE A 76 2.28 -21.20 -1.26
C PHE A 76 2.40 -21.76 -2.68
N THR A 77 3.57 -22.23 -3.12
CA THR A 77 3.68 -22.97 -4.39
C THR A 77 2.99 -24.32 -4.32
N ASN A 78 2.79 -24.84 -3.11
CA ASN A 78 2.07 -26.07 -2.88
C ASN A 78 0.55 -25.88 -3.10
N LEU A 79 0.03 -26.40 -4.21
CA LEU A 79 -1.40 -26.39 -4.53
C LEU A 79 -2.28 -27.18 -3.54
N GLN A 80 -1.67 -27.97 -2.65
CA GLN A 80 -2.37 -28.70 -1.59
C GLN A 80 -2.37 -27.94 -0.25
N LEU A 81 -1.79 -26.73 -0.19
CA LEU A 81 -1.73 -25.93 1.02
C LEU A 81 -3.15 -25.64 1.52
N GLN A 82 -3.38 -25.92 2.81
CA GLN A 82 -4.68 -25.74 3.44
C GLN A 82 -4.69 -24.50 4.36
N ARG A 83 -5.85 -23.86 4.45
CA ARG A 83 -6.15 -22.80 5.42
C ARG A 83 -6.20 -23.40 6.83
N GLY A 84 -5.05 -23.43 7.52
CA GLY A 84 -4.91 -23.96 8.88
C GLY A 84 -3.81 -23.25 9.66
N GLY A 85 -3.51 -23.70 10.88
CA GLY A 85 -2.56 -23.02 11.80
C GLY A 85 -1.14 -22.83 11.27
N THR A 86 -0.72 -23.60 10.26
CA THR A 86 0.56 -23.41 9.57
C THR A 86 0.59 -22.17 8.70
N VAL A 87 -0.55 -21.77 8.13
CA VAL A 87 -0.70 -20.62 7.22
C VAL A 87 -1.33 -19.43 7.93
N LEU A 88 -2.33 -19.68 8.77
CA LEU A 88 -2.99 -18.69 9.63
C LEU A 88 -2.63 -19.00 11.08
N PRO A 89 -1.41 -18.66 11.55
CA PRO A 89 -0.99 -18.89 12.93
C PRO A 89 -1.94 -18.23 13.93
N ILE A 90 -2.56 -17.10 13.56
CA ILE A 90 -3.62 -16.47 14.33
C ILE A 90 -4.87 -16.42 13.45
N PRO A 91 -5.90 -17.24 13.73
CA PRO A 91 -7.15 -17.20 12.99
C PRO A 91 -7.85 -15.83 13.18
N PRO A 92 -8.72 -15.44 12.24
CA PRO A 92 -9.41 -14.16 12.31
C PRO A 92 -10.31 -14.09 13.53
N PHE A 93 -10.24 -12.99 14.28
CA PHE A 93 -11.16 -12.69 15.36
C PHE A 93 -11.56 -11.21 15.36
N ALA A 94 -12.77 -10.94 15.85
CA ALA A 94 -13.30 -9.57 15.92
C ALA A 94 -12.67 -8.81 17.10
N ILE A 95 -12.28 -7.57 16.84
CA ILE A 95 -11.83 -6.60 17.84
C ILE A 95 -13.07 -5.95 18.45
N ASP A 96 -13.83 -6.67 19.26
CA ASP A 96 -15.11 -6.16 19.76
C ASP A 96 -14.95 -5.26 21.01
N GLY A 97 -15.70 -4.16 21.04
CA GLY A 97 -15.76 -3.22 22.17
C GLY A 97 -16.51 -3.75 23.41
N THR A 98 -16.95 -5.00 23.42
CA THR A 98 -17.84 -5.57 24.45
C THR A 98 -17.13 -6.42 25.51
N GLY A 99 -15.79 -6.49 25.46
CA GLY A 99 -14.99 -7.18 26.49
C GLY A 99 -15.10 -6.53 27.88
N ALA A 100 -15.00 -7.33 28.94
CA ALA A 100 -15.21 -6.96 30.35
C ALA A 100 -14.19 -5.95 30.97
N GLY A 101 -13.48 -5.17 30.15
CA GLY A 101 -12.33 -4.35 30.54
C GLY A 101 -12.47 -2.83 30.35
N GLY A 102 -13.67 -2.30 30.16
CA GLY A 102 -13.88 -0.85 29.96
C GLY A 102 -13.49 -0.37 28.55
N ASN A 103 -13.67 -1.21 27.53
CA ASN A 103 -13.52 -0.83 26.14
C ASN A 103 -14.64 0.11 25.70
N SER A 104 -14.32 1.07 24.85
CA SER A 104 -15.32 1.91 24.20
C SER A 104 -16.12 1.05 23.20
N PRO A 105 -17.46 1.05 23.26
CA PRO A 105 -18.26 0.47 22.20
C PRO A 105 -18.03 1.28 20.92
N TYR A 106 -18.20 0.61 19.78
CA TYR A 106 -18.16 1.26 18.48
C TYR A 106 -19.09 0.51 17.54
N PHE A 107 -19.55 1.21 16.51
CA PHE A 107 -20.45 0.68 15.49
C PHE A 107 -19.93 1.02 14.12
N ASP A 108 -20.15 0.12 13.18
CA ASP A 108 -19.91 0.37 11.76
C ASP A 108 -18.47 0.81 11.44
N ALA A 109 -17.47 0.06 11.92
CA ALA A 109 -16.07 0.42 11.73
C ALA A 109 -15.63 0.42 10.26
N ARG A 110 -14.68 1.29 9.91
CA ARG A 110 -14.07 1.45 8.58
C ARG A 110 -12.56 1.73 8.65
N HIS A 111 -11.90 1.46 7.51
CA HIS A 111 -10.53 1.87 7.18
C HIS A 111 -9.45 1.56 8.24
N PRO A 112 -9.34 0.33 8.76
CA PRO A 112 -8.36 0.01 9.79
C PRO A 112 -6.94 0.18 9.26
N LYS A 113 -6.06 0.84 9.98
CA LYS A 113 -4.62 0.86 9.71
C LYS A 113 -3.93 0.15 10.87
N ILE A 114 -2.90 -0.64 10.58
CA ILE A 114 -2.19 -1.44 11.58
C ILE A 114 -0.69 -1.16 11.56
N ALA A 115 -0.09 -1.09 12.74
CA ALA A 115 1.35 -1.04 12.93
C ALA A 115 1.73 -1.83 14.19
N LEU A 116 2.97 -2.30 14.27
CA LEU A 116 3.48 -2.95 15.47
C LEU A 116 4.15 -1.93 16.38
N ARG A 117 3.68 -1.85 17.64
CA ARG A 117 4.39 -1.09 18.69
C ARG A 117 5.66 -1.80 19.11
N LYS A 118 5.61 -3.13 19.12
CA LYS A 118 6.69 -4.07 19.40
C LYS A 118 6.29 -5.42 18.82
N THR A 119 7.21 -6.37 18.76
CA THR A 119 6.95 -7.73 18.28
C THR A 119 5.80 -8.43 19.03
N SER A 120 5.54 -8.03 20.28
CA SER A 120 4.48 -8.58 21.12
C SER A 120 3.19 -7.73 21.16
N GLU A 121 3.05 -6.70 20.33
CA GLU A 121 1.90 -5.79 20.39
C GLU A 121 1.61 -5.07 19.07
N ALA A 122 0.41 -5.29 18.54
CA ALA A 122 -0.13 -4.55 17.41
C ALA A 122 -1.02 -3.39 17.88
N VAL A 123 -0.96 -2.29 17.15
CA VAL A 123 -1.81 -1.11 17.31
C VAL A 123 -2.61 -0.93 16.02
N ILE A 124 -3.92 -0.79 16.16
CA ILE A 124 -4.84 -0.59 15.05
C ILE A 124 -5.56 0.75 15.26
N LEU A 125 -5.44 1.67 14.32
CA LEU A 125 -6.28 2.86 14.27
C LEU A 125 -7.38 2.65 13.23
N PHE A 126 -8.59 3.03 13.54
CA PHE A 126 -9.73 2.89 12.62
C PHE A 126 -10.75 3.99 12.92
N GLN A 127 -11.70 4.18 12.01
CA GLN A 127 -12.83 5.07 12.24
C GLN A 127 -14.09 4.25 12.51
N ALA A 128 -14.95 4.72 13.40
CA ALA A 128 -16.22 4.08 13.70
C ALA A 128 -17.21 5.08 14.27
N ARG A 129 -18.49 4.73 14.28
CA ARG A 129 -19.55 5.51 14.90
C ARG A 129 -19.58 5.22 16.41
N PRO A 130 -19.60 6.24 17.28
CA PRO A 130 -19.73 6.02 18.72
C PRO A 130 -21.03 5.31 19.13
N ALA A 131 -22.14 5.67 18.49
CA ALA A 131 -23.43 4.98 18.63
C ALA A 131 -23.99 4.55 17.26
N SER A 132 -24.86 3.53 17.26
CA SER A 132 -25.51 3.04 16.02
C SER A 132 -26.40 4.09 15.34
N THR A 133 -26.84 5.10 16.07
CA THR A 133 -27.65 6.23 15.57
C THR A 133 -26.80 7.39 15.04
N ASP A 134 -25.49 7.39 15.31
CA ASP A 134 -24.63 8.48 14.88
C ASP A 134 -24.44 8.44 13.36
N ASN A 135 -24.29 9.61 12.77
CA ASN A 135 -23.99 9.79 11.35
C ASN A 135 -22.55 10.24 11.09
N VAL A 136 -21.79 10.54 12.14
CA VAL A 136 -20.37 10.93 12.08
C VAL A 136 -19.46 9.78 12.47
N TYR A 137 -18.29 9.70 11.84
CA TYR A 137 -17.22 8.81 12.26
C TYR A 137 -16.26 9.51 13.23
N ARG A 138 -15.70 8.71 14.14
CA ARG A 138 -14.68 9.13 15.10
C ARG A 138 -13.51 8.15 15.09
N PRO A 139 -12.29 8.64 15.38
CA PRO A 139 -11.11 7.80 15.44
C PRO A 139 -11.10 6.92 16.70
N TYR A 140 -10.68 5.68 16.55
CA TYR A 140 -10.48 4.70 17.61
C TYR A 140 -9.07 4.13 17.54
N ILE A 141 -8.54 3.71 18.69
CA ILE A 141 -7.31 2.94 18.81
C ILE A 141 -7.61 1.60 19.51
N ALA A 142 -7.24 0.50 18.85
CA ALA A 142 -7.21 -0.82 19.43
C ALA A 142 -5.77 -1.28 19.65
N ARG A 143 -5.56 -2.03 20.74
CA ARG A 143 -4.28 -2.63 21.10
C ARG A 143 -4.46 -4.13 21.25
N VAL A 144 -3.63 -4.90 20.56
CA VAL A 144 -3.69 -6.37 20.56
C VAL A 144 -2.35 -6.89 21.06
N ALA A 145 -2.37 -7.63 22.18
CA ALA A 145 -1.21 -8.32 22.69
C ALA A 145 -0.96 -9.59 21.87
N LEU A 146 0.30 -9.86 21.59
CA LEU A 146 0.75 -10.98 20.78
C LEU A 146 1.73 -11.84 21.59
N SER A 147 1.45 -13.13 21.68
CA SER A 147 2.30 -14.12 22.35
C SER A 147 2.32 -15.39 21.51
N GLY A 148 3.36 -15.55 20.68
CA GLY A 148 3.43 -16.63 19.70
C GLY A 148 2.23 -16.59 18.75
N ASN A 149 1.46 -17.67 18.72
CA ASN A 149 0.26 -17.82 17.90
C ASN A 149 -1.03 -17.40 18.63
N THR A 150 -0.90 -16.68 19.75
CA THR A 150 -2.04 -16.18 20.51
C THR A 150 -2.10 -14.66 20.41
N ALA A 151 -3.26 -14.15 20.00
CA ALA A 151 -3.60 -12.74 20.09
C ALA A 151 -4.69 -12.54 21.15
N THR A 152 -4.58 -11.46 21.92
CA THR A 152 -5.61 -11.09 22.89
C THR A 152 -5.82 -9.59 22.83
N LEU A 153 -7.08 -9.18 22.72
CA LEU A 153 -7.45 -7.78 22.77
C LEU A 153 -7.10 -7.21 24.14
N VAL A 154 -6.26 -6.17 24.15
CA VAL A 154 -5.89 -5.45 25.37
C VAL A 154 -6.89 -4.33 25.63
N SER A 155 -7.17 -3.52 24.60
CA SER A 155 -8.08 -2.39 24.72
C SER A 155 -8.63 -1.94 23.38
N VAL A 156 -9.84 -1.37 23.38
CA VAL A 156 -10.39 -0.53 22.29
C VAL A 156 -10.89 0.75 22.90
N ARG A 157 -10.43 1.90 22.39
CA ARG A 157 -10.80 3.21 22.92
C ARG A 157 -11.07 4.20 21.81
N GLN A 158 -12.13 4.99 21.96
CA GLN A 158 -12.31 6.19 21.16
C GLN A 158 -11.16 7.15 21.47
N ILE A 159 -10.61 7.80 20.45
CA ILE A 159 -9.60 8.85 20.63
C ILE A 159 -10.30 10.15 21.02
N GLU A 160 -9.90 10.71 22.16
CA GLU A 160 -10.49 11.90 22.77
C GLU A 160 -9.49 13.07 22.85
N GLY A 161 -9.87 14.17 23.50
CA GLY A 161 -9.00 15.34 23.70
C GLY A 161 -8.98 16.33 22.54
N PHE A 162 -9.86 16.17 21.55
CA PHE A 162 -10.06 17.18 20.51
C PHE A 162 -10.59 18.50 21.09
N PRO A 163 -10.17 19.66 20.55
CA PRO A 163 -10.59 20.96 21.04
C PRO A 163 -12.11 21.13 20.94
N ALA A 164 -12.72 21.66 22.00
CA ALA A 164 -14.15 21.92 22.04
C ALA A 164 -14.53 23.16 21.23
N GLY A 165 -15.69 23.09 20.56
CA GLY A 165 -16.24 24.20 19.78
C GLY A 165 -15.72 24.26 18.34
N ALA A 166 -16.21 25.26 17.61
CA ALA A 166 -15.80 25.48 16.23
C ALA A 166 -14.41 26.13 16.17
N LEU A 167 -13.55 25.59 15.30
CA LEU A 167 -12.27 26.14 14.90
C LEU A 167 -12.48 27.30 13.91
N PRO A 168 -11.46 28.15 13.67
CA PRO A 168 -11.57 29.29 12.76
C PRO A 168 -12.03 28.97 11.33
N ASN A 169 -11.77 27.75 10.85
CA ASN A 169 -12.22 27.24 9.55
C ASN A 169 -13.62 26.60 9.59
N GLY A 170 -14.33 26.71 10.70
CA GLY A 170 -15.69 26.19 10.88
C GLY A 170 -15.78 24.75 11.36
N ASP A 171 -14.68 23.98 11.34
CA ASP A 171 -14.66 22.59 11.80
C ASP A 171 -14.88 22.49 13.30
N ASN A 172 -15.60 21.46 13.75
CA ASN A 172 -15.68 21.13 15.17
C ASN A 172 -15.11 19.74 15.39
N LEU A 173 -13.82 19.62 15.71
CA LEU A 173 -13.16 18.32 15.87
C LEU A 173 -13.69 17.51 17.06
N SER A 174 -14.35 18.17 18.03
CA SER A 174 -14.93 17.49 19.19
C SER A 174 -16.26 16.79 18.92
N THR A 175 -17.01 17.19 17.87
CA THR A 175 -18.31 16.60 17.51
C THR A 175 -18.49 16.29 16.03
N GLY A 176 -17.55 16.72 15.20
CA GLY A 176 -17.59 16.60 13.75
C GLY A 176 -17.12 15.24 13.25
N ASP A 177 -17.17 15.11 11.94
CA ASP A 177 -16.83 13.90 11.20
C ASP A 177 -15.32 13.82 10.97
N ILE A 178 -14.70 12.74 11.43
CA ILE A 178 -13.26 12.48 11.27
C ILE A 178 -13.07 11.15 10.54
N GLU A 179 -12.47 11.22 9.35
CA GLU A 179 -12.38 10.10 8.42
C GLU A 179 -10.97 9.95 7.81
N ASP A 180 -10.76 8.83 7.10
CA ASP A 180 -9.58 8.50 6.30
C ASP A 180 -8.25 8.65 7.06
N ILE A 181 -8.19 7.97 8.21
CA ILE A 181 -7.03 8.03 9.11
C ILE A 181 -5.81 7.36 8.47
N SER A 182 -4.68 8.05 8.52
CA SER A 182 -3.35 7.49 8.27
C SER A 182 -2.44 7.78 9.45
N PHE A 183 -1.59 6.82 9.84
CA PHE A 183 -0.74 7.02 10.99
C PHE A 183 0.60 6.30 10.89
N SER A 184 1.52 6.73 11.74
CA SER A 184 2.78 6.06 12.02
C SER A 184 3.06 6.14 13.52
N LEU A 185 3.71 5.12 14.05
CA LEU A 185 4.07 5.08 15.47
C LEU A 185 5.39 5.79 15.69
N LEU A 186 5.45 6.61 16.73
CA LEU A 186 6.71 7.07 17.30
C LEU A 186 6.90 6.41 18.67
N LEU A 187 7.71 5.36 18.70
CA LEU A 187 7.87 4.54 19.90
C LEU A 187 8.62 5.27 21.02
N ALA A 188 9.52 6.18 20.64
CA ALA A 188 10.37 6.91 21.58
C ALA A 188 9.59 7.79 22.57
N ASP A 189 8.42 8.32 22.17
CA ASP A 189 7.54 9.12 23.04
C ASP A 189 6.19 8.44 23.32
N GLY A 190 6.00 7.19 22.86
CA GLY A 190 4.80 6.40 23.16
C GLY A 190 3.53 6.91 22.48
N THR A 191 3.65 7.51 21.30
CA THR A 191 2.51 8.15 20.61
C THR A 191 2.35 7.67 19.15
N ALA A 192 1.15 7.84 18.61
CA ALA A 192 0.87 7.78 17.18
C ALA A 192 0.88 9.20 16.59
N ARG A 193 1.48 9.32 15.42
CA ARG A 193 1.38 10.50 14.54
C ARG A 193 0.25 10.20 13.56
N MET A 194 -0.80 11.00 13.59
CA MET A 194 -2.05 10.74 12.90
C MET A 194 -2.37 11.88 11.94
N ALA A 195 -2.57 11.58 10.66
CA ALA A 195 -3.21 12.47 9.71
C ALA A 195 -4.64 12.00 9.47
N PHE A 196 -5.57 12.93 9.30
CA PHE A 196 -6.98 12.62 9.10
C PHE A 196 -7.68 13.74 8.32
N ALA A 197 -8.81 13.39 7.71
CA ALA A 197 -9.72 14.33 7.07
C ALA A 197 -10.84 14.71 8.06
N SER A 198 -11.26 15.98 8.05
CA SER A 198 -12.41 16.46 8.83
C SER A 198 -13.23 17.44 8.02
N ARG A 199 -14.52 17.55 8.35
CA ARG A 199 -15.42 18.53 7.74
C ARG A 199 -16.41 19.07 8.77
N PRO A 200 -16.91 20.31 8.60
CA PRO A 200 -17.80 20.95 9.56
C PRO A 200 -19.23 20.40 9.49
N ALA A 201 -19.64 19.80 8.36
CA ALA A 201 -20.95 19.20 8.16
C ALA A 201 -20.89 17.99 7.20
N ILE A 202 -21.73 16.98 7.45
CA ILE A 202 -21.92 15.82 6.56
C ILE A 202 -22.85 16.23 5.41
N ALA A 203 -22.39 17.14 4.57
CA ALA A 203 -23.03 17.47 3.30
C ALA A 203 -22.07 17.12 2.16
N SER A 204 -22.60 16.55 1.07
CA SER A 204 -21.79 16.08 -0.07
C SER A 204 -21.01 17.19 -0.78
N ALA A 205 -21.41 18.45 -0.61
CA ALA A 205 -20.77 19.62 -1.20
C ALA A 205 -19.74 20.31 -0.27
N THR A 206 -19.62 19.88 0.98
CA THR A 206 -18.66 20.45 1.93
C THR A 206 -17.30 19.77 1.77
N PRO A 207 -16.23 20.51 1.45
CA PRO A 207 -14.90 19.92 1.35
C PRO A 207 -14.38 19.50 2.73
N PHE A 208 -13.45 18.54 2.70
CA PHE A 208 -12.70 18.16 3.88
C PHE A 208 -11.42 18.99 3.98
N HIS A 209 -11.07 19.28 5.22
CA HIS A 209 -9.79 19.79 5.64
C HIS A 209 -8.89 18.64 6.10
N VAL A 210 -7.59 18.77 5.91
CA VAL A 210 -6.61 17.77 6.35
C VAL A 210 -5.90 18.26 7.60
N TYR A 211 -5.81 17.39 8.61
CA TYR A 211 -5.17 17.69 9.88
C TYR A 211 -4.06 16.71 10.20
N PHE A 212 -3.19 17.14 11.09
CA PHE A 212 -2.25 16.32 11.82
C PHE A 212 -2.51 16.40 13.32
N ALA A 213 -2.43 15.26 14.01
CA ALA A 213 -2.48 15.18 15.45
C ALA A 213 -1.45 14.17 15.98
N ARG A 214 -1.02 14.40 17.21
CA ARG A 214 -0.27 13.43 18.02
C ARG A 214 -1.23 12.80 19.03
N VAL A 215 -1.25 11.47 19.10
CA VAL A 215 -2.19 10.72 19.95
C VAL A 215 -1.42 9.80 20.89
N GLY A 216 -1.68 9.86 22.19
CA GLY A 216 -1.08 8.94 23.16
C GLY A 216 -1.55 7.50 22.97
N LEU A 217 -0.64 6.54 22.79
CA LEU A 217 -0.99 5.13 22.60
C LEU A 217 -1.67 4.52 23.83
N ASP A 218 -1.20 4.93 25.01
CA ASP A 218 -1.67 4.42 26.29
C ASP A 218 -2.85 5.20 26.87
N THR A 219 -3.14 6.41 26.39
CA THR A 219 -4.27 7.22 26.88
C THR A 219 -5.41 7.35 25.87
N ALA A 220 -5.15 7.12 24.58
CA ALA A 220 -6.08 7.43 23.48
C ALA A 220 -6.50 8.93 23.48
N THR A 221 -5.58 9.83 23.79
CA THR A 221 -5.86 11.28 23.86
C THR A 221 -4.97 12.04 22.89
N VAL A 222 -5.56 13.01 22.18
CA VAL A 222 -4.83 13.99 21.37
C VAL A 222 -3.99 14.88 22.27
N ALA A 223 -2.73 15.09 21.91
CA ALA A 223 -1.84 16.03 22.55
C ALA A 223 -1.98 17.42 21.90
N GLY A 224 -2.46 18.39 22.67
CA GLY A 224 -2.64 19.77 22.20
C GLY A 224 -3.73 19.90 21.14
N THR A 225 -3.64 20.96 20.34
CA THR A 225 -4.57 21.23 19.23
C THR A 225 -4.03 20.60 17.95
N PRO A 226 -4.84 19.79 17.22
CA PRO A 226 -4.46 19.32 15.88
C PRO A 226 -4.06 20.46 14.95
N LEU A 227 -3.01 20.25 14.17
CA LEU A 227 -2.53 21.20 13.17
C LEU A 227 -3.36 21.07 11.90
N LEU A 228 -3.99 22.16 11.46
CA LEU A 228 -4.62 22.24 10.15
C LEU A 228 -3.51 22.32 9.08
N LEU A 229 -3.46 21.32 8.20
CA LEU A 229 -2.45 21.22 7.15
C LEU A 229 -2.91 21.83 5.82
N SER A 230 -4.20 21.70 5.50
CA SER A 230 -4.78 22.30 4.29
C SER A 230 -5.07 23.80 4.48
N SER A 231 -5.54 24.47 3.43
CA SER A 231 -5.76 25.93 3.42
C SER A 231 -6.82 26.36 4.43
N GLY A 232 -7.82 25.51 4.70
CA GLY A 232 -8.92 25.83 5.62
C GLY A 232 -9.83 26.94 5.14
N THR A 233 -9.78 27.27 3.85
CA THR A 233 -10.60 28.31 3.24
C THR A 233 -11.92 27.76 2.70
N GLY A 234 -12.03 26.42 2.63
CA GLY A 234 -13.16 25.73 1.99
C GLY A 234 -13.15 25.88 0.47
N ASP A 235 -12.06 26.38 -0.12
CA ASP A 235 -11.90 26.55 -1.56
C ASP A 235 -11.17 25.35 -2.15
N THR A 236 -11.87 24.56 -2.97
CA THR A 236 -11.30 23.40 -3.68
C THR A 236 -10.75 23.75 -5.07
N VAL A 237 -10.90 25.00 -5.52
CA VAL A 237 -10.50 25.45 -6.87
C VAL A 237 -9.09 26.03 -6.84
N THR A 238 -8.75 26.80 -5.80
CA THR A 238 -7.42 27.39 -5.63
C THR A 238 -6.71 26.95 -4.34
N GLY A 239 -7.39 26.16 -3.50
CA GLY A 239 -6.89 25.71 -2.21
C GLY A 239 -6.44 24.25 -2.19
N SER A 240 -6.00 23.84 -1.01
CA SER A 240 -5.57 22.45 -0.72
C SER A 240 -6.62 21.66 0.04
N ASP A 241 -7.84 22.18 0.13
CA ASP A 241 -9.01 21.51 0.68
C ASP A 241 -9.64 20.61 -0.42
N GLY A 242 -10.29 19.51 -0.08
CA GLY A 242 -10.75 18.57 -1.10
C GLY A 242 -11.88 17.63 -0.70
N PHE A 243 -12.49 17.01 -1.70
CA PHE A 243 -13.46 15.93 -1.50
C PHE A 243 -12.73 14.61 -1.34
N ARG A 244 -12.84 14.00 -0.15
CA ARG A 244 -12.18 12.73 0.22
C ARG A 244 -10.65 12.78 0.00
N PRO A 245 -9.92 13.67 0.69
CA PRO A 245 -8.52 13.93 0.40
C PRO A 245 -7.59 12.77 0.77
N THR A 246 -8.06 11.82 1.59
CA THR A 246 -7.36 10.58 2.00
C THR A 246 -5.88 10.82 2.32
N PRO A 247 -5.55 11.49 3.44
CA PRO A 247 -4.17 11.80 3.75
C PRO A 247 -3.34 10.53 3.96
N SER A 248 -2.09 10.56 3.51
CA SER A 248 -1.08 9.53 3.71
C SER A 248 0.05 10.11 4.54
N LEU A 249 0.33 9.50 5.70
CA LEU A 249 1.37 9.92 6.63
C LEU A 249 2.44 8.84 6.76
N ARG A 250 3.71 9.26 6.66
CA ARG A 250 4.88 8.46 7.04
C ARG A 250 5.87 9.29 7.84
N LEU A 251 6.60 8.63 8.74
CA LEU A 251 7.73 9.24 9.43
C LEU A 251 9.03 8.94 8.70
N ASP A 252 9.93 9.92 8.64
CA ASP A 252 11.31 9.68 8.23
C ASP A 252 12.21 9.27 9.41
N GLY A 253 13.48 8.98 9.14
CA GLY A 253 14.47 8.64 10.18
C GLY A 253 14.77 9.76 11.18
N LYS A 254 14.28 10.99 10.95
CA LYS A 254 14.35 12.12 11.89
C LYS A 254 13.03 12.30 12.67
N ASN A 255 12.09 11.36 12.56
CA ASN A 255 10.76 11.40 13.15
C ASN A 255 9.90 12.59 12.69
N ARG A 256 10.18 13.14 11.50
CA ARG A 256 9.33 14.17 10.89
C ARG A 256 8.19 13.49 10.14
N ALA A 257 6.99 14.03 10.25
CA ALA A 257 5.82 13.51 9.56
C ALA A 257 5.66 14.14 8.18
N HIS A 258 5.74 13.29 7.17
CA HIS A 258 5.48 13.59 5.77
C HIS A 258 4.04 13.26 5.48
N VAL A 259 3.24 14.26 5.15
CA VAL A 259 1.81 14.09 4.87
C VAL A 259 1.53 14.51 3.45
N ALA A 260 0.94 13.63 2.65
CA ALA A 260 0.47 13.93 1.31
C ALA A 260 -1.03 13.66 1.19
N TRP A 261 -1.75 14.46 0.41
CA TRP A 261 -3.19 14.28 0.18
C TRP A 261 -3.61 14.83 -1.19
N ALA A 262 -4.70 14.30 -1.74
CA ALA A 262 -5.26 14.77 -2.99
C ALA A 262 -6.36 15.80 -2.69
N ALA A 263 -6.16 17.06 -3.08
CA ALA A 263 -7.19 18.09 -2.97
C ALA A 263 -8.12 18.02 -4.19
N ASN A 264 -8.90 16.94 -4.28
CA ASN A 264 -9.81 16.76 -5.40
C ASN A 264 -10.97 17.74 -5.31
N GLY A 265 -11.17 18.52 -6.37
CA GLY A 265 -12.34 19.38 -6.51
C GLY A 265 -13.62 18.60 -6.79
N SER A 266 -14.77 19.27 -6.70
CA SER A 266 -15.95 18.75 -7.37
C SER A 266 -15.68 18.81 -8.89
N THR A 267 -15.87 17.68 -9.57
CA THR A 267 -15.64 17.59 -11.02
C THR A 267 -16.30 18.78 -11.74
N PRO A 268 -15.60 19.54 -12.61
CA PRO A 268 -14.33 19.26 -13.27
C PRO A 268 -13.20 20.25 -12.90
N THR A 269 -13.10 20.70 -11.65
CA THR A 269 -12.10 21.70 -11.24
C THR A 269 -10.70 21.10 -11.03
N ALA A 270 -9.65 21.88 -11.33
CA ALA A 270 -8.26 21.47 -11.24
C ALA A 270 -7.95 20.87 -9.86
N SER A 271 -7.19 19.78 -9.83
CA SER A 271 -6.93 18.98 -8.63
C SER A 271 -5.42 18.73 -8.50
N GLY A 272 -4.90 18.96 -7.31
CA GLY A 272 -3.47 18.81 -6.99
C GLY A 272 -3.24 17.77 -5.90
N VAL A 273 -2.08 17.13 -5.94
CA VAL A 273 -1.52 16.45 -4.77
C VAL A 273 -0.72 17.48 -3.99
N TYR A 274 -1.05 17.60 -2.72
CA TYR A 274 -0.40 18.49 -1.78
C TYR A 274 0.44 17.70 -0.79
N TYR A 275 1.47 18.36 -0.28
CA TYR A 275 2.41 17.82 0.69
C TYR A 275 2.62 18.83 1.81
N ALA A 276 2.74 18.32 3.04
CA ALA A 276 3.18 19.07 4.20
C ALA A 276 4.22 18.27 4.98
N LEU A 277 5.12 19.00 5.63
CA LEU A 277 6.10 18.45 6.57
C LEU A 277 5.78 18.97 7.96
N VAL A 278 5.53 18.08 8.91
CA VAL A 278 5.37 18.41 10.32
C VAL A 278 6.59 17.93 11.09
N THR A 279 7.19 18.82 11.86
CA THR A 279 8.21 18.49 12.83
C THR A 279 7.57 18.39 14.22
N SER A 280 7.95 17.35 14.96
CA SER A 280 7.49 17.15 16.32
C SER A 280 8.66 17.31 17.28
N THR A 281 8.46 18.12 18.31
CA THR A 281 9.30 18.12 19.52
C THR A 281 8.51 17.51 20.67
N ALA A 282 9.20 17.23 21.79
CA ALA A 282 8.51 16.79 23.01
C ALA A 282 7.44 17.80 23.47
N ALA A 283 7.62 19.09 23.19
CA ALA A 283 6.74 20.16 23.66
C ALA A 283 5.63 20.55 22.67
N ALA A 284 5.89 20.47 21.36
CA ALA A 284 4.95 20.97 20.34
C ALA A 284 5.15 20.32 18.98
N ASP A 285 4.09 20.30 18.19
CA ASP A 285 4.13 19.99 16.76
C ASP A 285 4.15 21.30 15.97
N THR A 286 4.85 21.34 14.84
CA THR A 286 4.97 22.54 14.01
C THR A 286 4.98 22.16 12.54
N ILE A 287 4.22 22.92 11.74
CA ILE A 287 4.28 22.82 10.28
C ILE A 287 5.62 23.43 9.85
N ALA A 288 6.52 22.61 9.33
CA ALA A 288 7.81 23.04 8.79
C ALA A 288 7.66 23.46 7.32
N ILE A 289 6.87 22.71 6.55
CA ILE A 289 6.49 23.02 5.17
C ILE A 289 4.97 22.96 5.10
N GLY A 290 4.34 24.07 4.72
CA GLY A 290 2.89 24.17 4.54
C GLY A 290 2.41 23.49 3.27
N ALA A 291 1.09 23.43 3.06
CA ALA A 291 0.43 22.81 1.92
C ALA A 291 1.07 23.21 0.58
N THR A 292 2.00 22.39 0.11
CA THR A 292 2.78 22.62 -1.09
C THR A 292 2.22 21.73 -2.18
N GLU A 293 1.78 22.29 -3.29
CA GLU A 293 1.38 21.51 -4.45
C GLU A 293 2.61 20.84 -5.07
N VAL A 294 2.59 19.51 -5.14
CA VAL A 294 3.73 18.69 -5.60
C VAL A 294 3.46 17.98 -6.91
N LEU A 295 2.19 17.67 -7.21
CA LEU A 295 1.73 17.19 -8.50
C LEU A 295 0.46 17.95 -8.88
N GLY A 296 0.48 18.66 -10.01
CA GLY A 296 -0.68 19.39 -10.54
C GLY A 296 -1.20 18.76 -11.82
N ARG A 297 -2.53 18.66 -11.98
CA ARG A 297 -3.20 18.24 -13.22
C ARG A 297 -4.63 18.81 -13.33
N SER A 298 -5.22 18.65 -14.52
CA SER A 298 -6.63 18.96 -14.80
C SER A 298 -7.60 17.80 -14.46
N LEU A 299 -7.10 16.68 -13.93
CA LEU A 299 -7.85 15.47 -13.65
C LEU A 299 -7.77 15.13 -12.14
N PRO A 300 -8.79 14.47 -11.57
CA PRO A 300 -8.75 14.01 -10.18
C PRO A 300 -7.58 13.06 -9.92
N TRP A 301 -6.95 13.21 -8.76
CA TRP A 301 -5.93 12.29 -8.28
C TRP A 301 -6.55 11.20 -7.41
N GLY A 302 -6.01 10.00 -7.48
CA GLY A 302 -6.24 8.95 -6.50
C GLY A 302 -5.52 9.20 -5.18
N HIS A 303 -5.46 8.16 -4.35
CA HIS A 303 -4.78 8.20 -3.06
C HIS A 303 -3.26 8.40 -3.21
N PRO A 304 -2.70 9.54 -2.77
CA PRO A 304 -1.26 9.73 -2.80
C PRO A 304 -0.58 8.97 -1.66
N SER A 305 0.67 8.59 -1.86
CA SER A 305 1.51 7.98 -0.83
C SER A 305 2.79 8.77 -0.64
N ALA A 306 3.03 9.25 0.57
CA ALA A 306 4.30 9.84 0.97
C ALA A 306 5.25 8.74 1.43
N LEU A 307 6.42 8.65 0.81
CA LEU A 307 7.40 7.57 0.99
C LEU A 307 8.77 8.19 1.28
N PRO A 308 9.07 8.48 2.56
CA PRO A 308 10.39 8.93 2.97
C PRO A 308 11.44 7.86 2.66
N THR A 309 12.55 8.30 2.07
CA THR A 309 13.69 7.46 1.69
C THR A 309 14.77 7.48 2.77
N VAL A 310 15.72 6.55 2.65
CA VAL A 310 16.90 6.50 3.55
C VAL A 310 17.84 7.69 3.34
N ASP A 311 17.90 8.23 2.13
CA ASP A 311 18.78 9.33 1.73
C ASP A 311 18.19 10.73 1.99
N ARG A 312 17.24 10.83 2.94
CA ARG A 312 16.56 12.08 3.38
C ARG A 312 15.66 12.74 2.35
N HIS A 313 15.46 12.11 1.21
CA HIS A 313 14.44 12.50 0.24
C HIS A 313 13.07 11.94 0.62
N THR A 314 12.02 12.51 0.06
CA THR A 314 10.65 11.95 0.16
C THR A 314 10.06 11.83 -1.22
N VAL A 315 9.66 10.62 -1.58
CA VAL A 315 8.94 10.36 -2.83
C VAL A 315 7.45 10.46 -2.55
N VAL A 316 6.74 11.27 -3.30
CA VAL A 316 5.28 11.25 -3.33
C VAL A 316 4.83 10.61 -4.64
N VAL A 317 4.03 9.57 -4.53
CA VAL A 317 3.48 8.82 -5.65
C VAL A 317 1.96 8.94 -5.62
N ALA A 318 1.34 9.20 -6.77
CA ALA A 318 -0.10 9.16 -6.93
C ALA A 318 -0.45 8.72 -8.35
N THR A 319 -1.63 8.15 -8.54
CA THR A 319 -2.19 7.83 -9.87
C THR A 319 -3.37 8.74 -10.13
N ASP A 320 -3.45 9.37 -11.30
CA ASP A 320 -4.64 10.14 -11.66
C ASP A 320 -5.70 9.29 -12.35
N GLU A 321 -6.92 9.84 -12.44
CA GLU A 321 -8.00 9.28 -13.25
C GLU A 321 -7.96 9.85 -14.66
N SER A 322 -7.69 9.03 -15.68
CA SER A 322 -7.76 9.51 -17.06
C SER A 322 -9.19 9.88 -17.47
N ILE A 323 -10.15 9.07 -17.03
CA ILE A 323 -11.60 9.26 -17.03
C ILE A 323 -12.16 8.56 -15.78
N PRO A 324 -13.38 8.89 -15.31
CA PRO A 324 -13.94 8.29 -14.10
C PRO A 324 -13.82 6.76 -14.08
N GLY A 325 -13.16 6.22 -13.07
CA GLY A 325 -12.97 4.78 -12.89
C GLY A 325 -11.96 4.11 -13.82
N LYS A 326 -11.10 4.87 -14.51
CA LYS A 326 -9.97 4.31 -15.28
C LYS A 326 -8.65 4.95 -14.89
N ALA A 327 -7.66 4.11 -14.58
CA ALA A 327 -6.29 4.55 -14.35
C ALA A 327 -5.76 5.42 -15.47
N GLY A 328 -5.20 6.55 -15.07
CA GLY A 328 -4.41 7.43 -15.92
C GLY A 328 -2.92 7.24 -15.67
N SER A 329 -2.20 8.35 -15.66
CA SER A 329 -0.76 8.37 -15.43
C SER A 329 -0.43 8.26 -13.95
N MET A 330 0.68 7.59 -13.65
CA MET A 330 1.31 7.69 -12.35
C MET A 330 2.19 8.95 -12.32
N GLY A 331 1.92 9.83 -11.36
CA GLY A 331 2.76 10.96 -11.00
C GLY A 331 3.72 10.56 -9.89
N ILE A 332 5.01 10.82 -10.09
CA ILE A 332 6.03 10.67 -9.06
C ILE A 332 6.77 11.99 -8.93
N VAL A 333 6.90 12.46 -7.69
CA VAL A 333 7.72 13.62 -7.34
C VAL A 333 8.66 13.24 -6.21
N ASN A 334 9.91 13.67 -6.34
CA ASN A 334 10.90 13.52 -5.30
C ASN A 334 11.17 14.91 -4.69
N ILE A 335 11.10 14.99 -3.38
CA ILE A 335 11.23 16.20 -2.60
C ILE A 335 12.45 16.06 -1.71
N ASP A 336 13.33 17.06 -1.72
CA ASP A 336 14.31 17.24 -0.65
C ASP A 336 13.73 18.24 0.37
N PRO A 337 13.15 17.76 1.49
CA PRO A 337 12.59 18.63 2.51
C PRO A 337 13.67 19.47 3.21
N ASP A 338 14.95 19.05 3.20
CA ASP A 338 16.05 19.77 3.86
C ASP A 338 16.62 20.90 2.98
N ALA A 339 16.31 20.91 1.69
CA ALA A 339 16.75 21.94 0.73
C ALA A 339 15.93 23.23 0.78
N VAL A 340 14.92 23.32 1.64
CA VAL A 340 14.01 24.48 1.74
C VAL A 340 14.01 25.08 3.14
N VAL A 341 13.56 26.33 3.24
CA VAL A 341 13.42 27.03 4.53
C VAL A 341 12.19 26.53 5.26
N HIS A 342 12.36 26.10 6.52
CA HIS A 342 11.26 25.63 7.37
C HIS A 342 10.63 26.78 8.15
N ASN A 343 9.65 27.45 7.53
CA ASN A 343 8.88 28.54 8.13
C ASN A 343 7.37 28.28 8.14
N GLY A 344 6.95 27.05 7.81
CA GLY A 344 5.55 26.64 7.78
C GLY A 344 4.77 27.14 6.57
N LEU A 345 5.40 27.87 5.65
CA LEU A 345 4.75 28.31 4.42
C LEU A 345 4.84 27.24 3.33
N PRO A 346 3.93 27.24 2.36
CA PRO A 346 4.10 26.49 1.12
C PRO A 346 5.41 26.89 0.43
N VAL A 347 6.12 25.92 -0.13
CA VAL A 347 7.40 26.14 -0.81
C VAL A 347 7.27 25.87 -2.30
N SER A 348 8.06 26.57 -3.12
CA SER A 348 8.28 26.11 -4.47
C SER A 348 9.35 25.02 -4.45
N ILE A 349 8.96 23.77 -4.64
CA ILE A 349 9.91 22.71 -4.98
C ILE A 349 10.55 23.11 -6.32
N GLY A 350 11.87 23.31 -6.33
CA GLY A 350 12.62 23.64 -7.54
C GLY A 350 12.50 22.53 -8.60
N LEU A 351 12.88 22.84 -9.84
CA LEU A 351 12.78 22.06 -11.10
C LEU A 351 13.31 20.60 -11.11
N ALA A 352 13.44 19.90 -9.99
CA ALA A 352 13.58 18.44 -9.96
C ALA A 352 12.21 17.73 -10.05
N ARG A 353 11.26 18.33 -10.80
CA ARG A 353 9.84 17.95 -10.79
C ARG A 353 9.43 17.19 -12.06
N THR A 354 8.56 16.21 -11.82
CA THR A 354 7.56 15.65 -12.75
C THR A 354 8.08 14.68 -13.82
N PHE A 355 8.33 13.43 -13.41
CA PHE A 355 8.10 12.31 -14.33
C PHE A 355 6.63 11.96 -14.26
N LEU A 356 5.86 12.48 -15.21
CA LEU A 356 4.62 11.81 -15.60
C LEU A 356 5.07 10.60 -16.39
N LEU A 357 5.08 9.43 -15.75
CA LEU A 357 5.15 8.18 -16.48
C LEU A 357 3.82 8.09 -17.24
N ALA A 358 3.80 8.72 -18.41
CA ALA A 358 2.65 8.88 -19.26
C ALA A 358 2.66 7.78 -20.31
N GLY A 359 1.55 7.06 -20.39
CA GLY A 359 1.31 6.06 -21.41
C GLY A 359 0.38 4.97 -20.89
N PRO A 360 -0.37 4.29 -21.77
CA PRO A 360 -1.24 3.16 -21.42
C PRO A 360 -0.49 1.93 -20.86
N THR A 361 0.82 2.07 -20.60
CA THR A 361 1.76 1.02 -20.22
C THR A 361 2.24 1.09 -18.76
N VAL A 362 2.04 2.19 -18.02
CA VAL A 362 2.61 2.37 -16.65
C VAL A 362 1.66 1.85 -15.57
N MET A 363 0.38 2.12 -15.71
CA MET A 363 -0.67 1.36 -15.05
C MET A 363 -1.64 1.00 -16.19
N PRO A 364 -2.00 -0.28 -16.38
CA PRO A 364 -2.93 -0.66 -17.44
C PRO A 364 -4.24 0.13 -17.33
N ALA A 365 -4.89 0.44 -18.46
CA ALA A 365 -6.18 1.15 -18.48
C ALA A 365 -7.30 0.41 -17.71
N SER A 366 -7.05 -0.84 -17.33
CA SER A 366 -7.88 -1.67 -16.49
C SER A 366 -7.49 -1.58 -15.01
N PHE A 367 -6.76 -0.58 -14.52
CA PHE A 367 -6.42 -0.41 -13.10
C PHE A 367 -7.33 0.66 -12.45
N ASP A 368 -7.68 0.48 -11.18
CA ASP A 368 -8.41 1.43 -10.37
C ASP A 368 -7.43 2.41 -9.72
N SER A 369 -7.36 3.61 -10.29
CA SER A 369 -6.50 4.69 -9.80
C SER A 369 -7.00 5.35 -8.54
N TYR A 370 -8.25 5.14 -8.10
CA TYR A 370 -8.79 5.92 -7.01
C TYR A 370 -8.10 5.58 -5.69
N ARG A 371 -7.67 4.32 -5.49
CA ARG A 371 -7.19 3.82 -4.19
C ARG A 371 -6.13 2.70 -4.27
N PRO A 372 -5.05 2.86 -5.05
CA PRO A 372 -3.94 1.94 -4.94
C PRO A 372 -3.32 1.99 -3.54
N GLU A 373 -2.94 0.83 -3.01
CA GLU A 373 -1.98 0.78 -1.91
C GLU A 373 -0.59 0.87 -2.52
N VAL A 374 0.26 1.74 -1.96
CA VAL A 374 1.63 1.94 -2.43
C VAL A 374 2.61 1.83 -1.27
N PHE A 375 3.75 1.21 -1.52
CA PHE A 375 4.82 1.03 -0.54
C PHE A 375 6.18 1.18 -1.21
N LEU A 376 7.13 1.78 -0.51
CA LEU A 376 8.54 1.82 -0.91
C LEU A 376 9.32 0.82 -0.07
N ASP A 377 10.00 -0.13 -0.72
CA ASP A 377 10.88 -1.05 -0.01
C ASP A 377 12.27 -0.44 0.25
N ILE A 378 13.11 -1.18 0.97
CA ILE A 378 14.46 -0.74 1.33
C ILE A 378 15.45 -0.74 0.15
N LEU A 379 15.09 -1.30 -1.01
CA LEU A 379 15.82 -1.12 -2.27
C LEU A 379 15.25 0.04 -3.09
N GLU A 380 14.38 0.84 -2.49
CA GLU A 380 13.68 1.94 -3.15
C GLU A 380 12.84 1.48 -4.35
N GLN A 381 12.37 0.24 -4.33
CA GLN A 381 11.35 -0.25 -5.26
C GLN A 381 9.97 0.20 -4.80
N ILE A 382 9.19 0.73 -5.74
CA ILE A 382 7.81 1.15 -5.51
C ILE A 382 6.90 -0.03 -5.83
N HIS A 383 6.23 -0.55 -4.81
CA HIS A 383 5.21 -1.58 -4.93
C HIS A 383 3.84 -0.94 -4.97
N VAL A 384 3.00 -1.40 -5.90
CA VAL A 384 1.64 -0.88 -6.10
C VAL A 384 0.68 -2.04 -6.20
N ALA A 385 -0.42 -1.98 -5.44
CA ALA A 385 -1.52 -2.92 -5.53
C ALA A 385 -2.85 -2.18 -5.67
N GLY A 386 -3.78 -2.73 -6.43
CA GLY A 386 -5.12 -2.17 -6.58
C GLY A 386 -6.03 -3.06 -7.38
N TYR A 387 -7.32 -2.71 -7.41
CA TYR A 387 -8.28 -3.42 -8.24
C TYR A 387 -8.17 -3.01 -9.68
N GLY A 388 -8.72 -3.85 -10.56
CA GLY A 388 -8.87 -3.42 -11.92
C GLY A 388 -10.21 -2.72 -12.20
N ALA A 389 -10.21 -1.80 -13.18
CA ALA A 389 -11.39 -1.08 -13.64
C ALA A 389 -12.51 -2.04 -14.03
N SER A 390 -13.76 -1.62 -13.77
CA SER A 390 -14.98 -2.37 -14.11
C SER A 390 -15.09 -3.76 -13.48
N GLY A 391 -14.53 -3.94 -12.28
CA GLY A 391 -14.72 -5.20 -11.55
C GLY A 391 -13.73 -6.30 -11.93
N THR A 392 -12.52 -5.95 -12.40
CA THR A 392 -11.49 -6.95 -12.75
C THR A 392 -10.64 -7.33 -11.53
N LEU A 393 -9.91 -8.46 -11.63
CA LEU A 393 -9.06 -9.01 -10.56
C LEU A 393 -8.10 -7.95 -10.00
N ALA A 394 -7.73 -8.10 -8.73
CA ALA A 394 -6.67 -7.28 -8.14
C ALA A 394 -5.33 -7.53 -8.87
N ASN A 395 -4.55 -6.47 -9.01
CA ASN A 395 -3.25 -6.53 -9.68
C ASN A 395 -2.17 -5.94 -8.77
N TYR A 396 -0.98 -6.55 -8.85
CA TYR A 396 0.21 -6.14 -8.15
C TYR A 396 1.33 -5.79 -9.13
N TYR A 397 2.06 -4.73 -8.83
CA TYR A 397 3.18 -4.21 -9.61
C TYR A 397 4.36 -3.92 -8.69
N ALA A 398 5.56 -4.14 -9.18
CA ALA A 398 6.80 -3.67 -8.59
C ALA A 398 7.56 -2.83 -9.62
N ILE A 399 7.99 -1.64 -9.22
CA ILE A 399 8.64 -0.66 -10.07
C ILE A 399 10.01 -0.38 -9.47
N SER A 400 11.06 -0.76 -10.19
CA SER A 400 12.43 -0.41 -9.85
C SER A 400 12.72 1.05 -10.19
N THR A 401 13.37 1.72 -9.25
CA THR A 401 13.95 3.04 -9.44
C THR A 401 15.44 2.87 -9.75
N THR A 402 15.96 3.56 -10.77
CA THR A 402 17.40 3.49 -11.14
C THR A 402 17.96 4.85 -11.54
N GLY A 403 19.28 5.00 -11.45
CA GLY A 403 20.02 6.24 -11.75
C GLY A 403 20.37 7.05 -10.50
N GLN A 404 21.37 7.95 -10.60
CA GLN A 404 21.70 8.86 -9.50
C GLN A 404 20.63 9.94 -9.31
N ALA A 405 20.60 10.52 -8.10
CA ALA A 405 19.51 11.32 -7.56
C ALA A 405 18.90 12.35 -8.55
N PRO A 406 17.56 12.50 -8.54
CA PRO A 406 16.59 11.97 -7.59
C PRO A 406 15.83 10.72 -8.12
N PHE A 407 16.53 9.81 -8.81
CA PHE A 407 16.06 8.80 -9.79
C PHE A 407 15.89 9.42 -11.18
N VAL A 408 16.52 8.81 -12.19
CA VAL A 408 16.44 9.26 -13.59
C VAL A 408 15.55 8.32 -14.41
N ASN A 409 15.41 7.06 -13.98
CA ASN A 409 14.70 6.03 -14.73
C ASN A 409 13.81 5.19 -13.81
N PHE A 410 12.57 4.97 -14.25
CA PHE A 410 11.64 4.01 -13.66
C PHE A 410 11.42 2.86 -14.65
N ALA A 411 11.51 1.64 -14.15
CA ALA A 411 11.23 0.45 -14.95
C ALA A 411 10.44 -0.54 -14.11
N PHE A 412 9.50 -1.25 -14.72
CA PHE A 412 8.86 -2.37 -14.04
C PHE A 412 9.91 -3.43 -13.70
N ALA A 413 10.00 -3.78 -12.42
CA ALA A 413 10.84 -4.86 -11.93
C ALA A 413 10.33 -6.22 -12.45
N THR A 414 9.01 -6.35 -12.57
CA THR A 414 8.32 -7.54 -13.08
C THR A 414 7.12 -7.17 -13.94
N PRO A 415 6.67 -8.04 -14.86
CA PRO A 415 5.34 -7.92 -15.43
C PRO A 415 4.26 -7.82 -14.34
N PRO A 416 3.12 -7.18 -14.61
CA PRO A 416 1.99 -7.14 -13.67
C PRO A 416 1.57 -8.54 -13.26
N ILE A 417 1.33 -8.73 -11.97
CA ILE A 417 0.91 -10.02 -11.40
C ILE A 417 -0.55 -9.88 -10.98
N SER A 418 -1.44 -10.54 -11.71
CA SER A 418 -2.85 -10.64 -11.30
C SER A 418 -2.94 -11.56 -10.09
N VAL A 419 -3.61 -11.10 -9.04
CA VAL A 419 -3.86 -11.82 -7.79
C VAL A 419 -5.36 -12.03 -7.61
N GLY A 420 -5.76 -13.18 -7.06
CA GLY A 420 -7.17 -13.56 -6.93
C GLY A 420 -7.50 -14.94 -7.49
N ILE A 421 -8.64 -15.48 -7.05
CA ILE A 421 -9.21 -16.71 -7.61
C ILE A 421 -9.88 -16.40 -8.96
N GLY A 422 -9.56 -17.19 -9.99
CA GLY A 422 -9.88 -16.89 -11.39
C GLY A 422 -11.31 -16.47 -11.71
N THR A 423 -11.42 -15.54 -12.66
CA THR A 423 -12.61 -15.03 -13.36
C THR A 423 -13.85 -14.77 -12.50
N SER A 424 -13.97 -13.51 -12.04
CA SER A 424 -15.20 -12.79 -11.62
C SER A 424 -15.40 -12.45 -10.14
N GLU A 425 -14.36 -12.48 -9.32
CA GLU A 425 -14.39 -11.66 -8.10
C GLU A 425 -14.26 -10.18 -8.48
N THR A 426 -15.40 -9.52 -8.64
CA THR A 426 -15.45 -8.08 -8.89
C THR A 426 -15.28 -7.35 -7.56
N PRO A 427 -14.40 -6.34 -7.45
CA PRO A 427 -14.49 -5.37 -6.36
C PRO A 427 -15.94 -4.93 -6.22
N ALA A 428 -16.44 -5.03 -5.00
CA ALA A 428 -17.73 -4.51 -4.64
C ALA A 428 -17.50 -3.54 -3.49
N GLU A 429 -18.09 -2.37 -3.57
CA GLU A 429 -17.95 -1.33 -2.55
C GLU A 429 -18.79 -1.70 -1.32
N LEU A 430 -18.29 -1.38 -0.12
CA LEU A 430 -19.16 -1.34 1.05
C LEU A 430 -20.18 -0.20 0.85
N PRO A 431 -21.40 -0.29 1.40
CA PRO A 431 -22.36 0.81 1.28
C PRO A 431 -21.74 2.16 1.67
N ASP A 432 -21.86 3.14 0.77
CA ASP A 432 -21.31 4.51 0.87
C ASP A 432 -19.78 4.63 0.99
N ASP A 433 -19.05 3.54 0.77
CA ASP A 433 -17.63 3.43 1.06
C ASP A 433 -16.87 2.55 0.03
N TYR A 434 -15.56 2.42 0.16
CA TYR A 434 -14.72 1.80 -0.87
C TYR A 434 -14.09 0.49 -0.45
N THR A 435 -13.75 -0.34 -1.43
CA THR A 435 -12.84 -1.48 -1.24
C THR A 435 -11.39 -1.05 -1.44
N ARG A 436 -10.44 -1.77 -0.84
CA ARG A 436 -9.00 -1.57 -1.05
C ARG A 436 -8.24 -2.89 -0.99
N THR A 437 -7.04 -2.89 -1.53
CA THR A 437 -6.07 -3.99 -1.35
C THR A 437 -5.09 -3.63 -0.23
N ALA A 438 -4.32 -4.60 0.22
CA ALA A 438 -3.17 -4.36 1.10
C ALA A 438 -2.08 -5.36 0.79
N PHE A 439 -0.85 -5.08 1.22
CA PHE A 439 0.22 -6.05 1.12
C PHE A 439 1.30 -5.81 2.17
N ALA A 440 2.12 -6.83 2.40
CA ALA A 440 3.34 -6.75 3.19
C ALA A 440 4.50 -7.33 2.39
N VAL A 441 5.56 -6.54 2.23
CA VAL A 441 6.78 -6.95 1.50
C VAL A 441 7.73 -7.65 2.47
N LEU A 442 7.96 -8.94 2.27
CA LEU A 442 8.91 -9.77 3.01
C LEU A 442 10.18 -9.97 2.17
N THR A 443 11.23 -10.51 2.80
CA THR A 443 12.59 -10.66 2.22
C THR A 443 12.64 -11.36 0.85
N ARG A 444 11.70 -12.25 0.51
CA ARG A 444 11.70 -12.99 -0.77
C ARG A 444 10.37 -12.98 -1.51
N ARG A 445 9.35 -12.37 -0.91
CA ARG A 445 7.98 -12.44 -1.41
C ARG A 445 7.16 -11.31 -0.83
N THR A 446 6.09 -10.97 -1.52
CA THR A 446 5.08 -10.05 -1.03
C THR A 446 3.82 -10.83 -0.73
N ILE A 447 3.26 -10.69 0.47
CA ILE A 447 1.94 -11.22 0.77
C ILE A 447 0.92 -10.14 0.42
N ALA A 448 0.12 -10.39 -0.61
CA ALA A 448 -0.93 -9.49 -1.06
C ALA A 448 -2.28 -9.95 -0.53
N PHE A 449 -3.15 -8.99 -0.20
CA PHE A 449 -4.50 -9.16 0.31
C PHE A 449 -5.48 -8.39 -0.56
N TRP A 450 -6.63 -8.99 -0.83
CA TRP A 450 -7.73 -8.37 -1.57
C TRP A 450 -9.06 -9.01 -1.17
N SER A 451 -10.13 -8.35 -1.53
CA SER A 451 -11.50 -8.75 -1.28
C SER A 451 -12.30 -8.69 -2.57
N GLY A 452 -13.26 -9.58 -2.69
CA GLY A 452 -14.07 -9.68 -3.89
C GLY A 452 -15.43 -10.26 -3.61
N ARG A 453 -16.42 -9.91 -4.43
CA ARG A 453 -17.74 -10.51 -4.35
C ARG A 453 -17.68 -11.96 -4.84
N ILE A 454 -18.16 -12.89 -4.02
CA ILE A 454 -18.31 -14.29 -4.43
C ILE A 454 -19.45 -14.37 -5.46
N PRO A 455 -19.21 -14.96 -6.65
CA PRO A 455 -20.23 -15.08 -7.69
C PRO A 455 -21.52 -15.74 -7.17
N GLY A 456 -22.66 -15.12 -7.44
CA GLY A 456 -23.98 -15.61 -7.00
C GLY A 456 -24.29 -15.38 -5.51
N SER A 457 -23.43 -14.69 -4.76
CA SER A 457 -23.63 -14.41 -3.33
C SER A 457 -23.60 -12.91 -3.02
N ALA A 458 -24.06 -12.52 -1.83
CA ALA A 458 -23.80 -11.22 -1.23
C ALA A 458 -22.48 -11.20 -0.43
N ASN A 459 -21.89 -12.38 -0.22
CA ASN A 459 -20.71 -12.57 0.63
C ASN A 459 -19.42 -12.20 -0.09
N ARG A 460 -18.39 -11.91 0.71
CA ARG A 460 -17.04 -11.54 0.25
C ARG A 460 -16.00 -12.17 1.14
N ASN A 461 -15.00 -12.80 0.53
CA ASN A 461 -13.82 -13.22 1.27
C ASN A 461 -12.77 -12.12 1.23
N LEU A 462 -12.03 -12.00 2.32
CA LEU A 462 -10.69 -11.44 2.29
C LEU A 462 -9.74 -12.58 1.97
N ASP A 463 -9.11 -12.52 0.81
CA ASP A 463 -8.15 -13.50 0.32
C ASP A 463 -6.72 -12.96 0.37
N PHE A 464 -5.77 -13.88 0.33
CA PHE A 464 -4.36 -13.56 0.23
C PHE A 464 -3.58 -14.57 -0.62
N THR A 465 -2.48 -14.11 -1.21
CA THR A 465 -1.48 -14.94 -1.90
C THR A 465 -0.09 -14.39 -1.67
N SER A 466 0.89 -15.22 -1.95
CA SER A 466 2.29 -14.85 -2.06
C SER A 466 2.61 -14.51 -3.51
N VAL A 467 3.32 -13.41 -3.67
CA VAL A 467 3.86 -12.91 -4.93
C VAL A 467 5.39 -13.01 -4.86
N PRO A 468 6.06 -13.75 -5.74
CA PRO A 468 7.52 -13.86 -5.73
C PRO A 468 8.17 -12.48 -5.88
N ASN A 469 9.13 -12.15 -5.02
CA ASN A 469 9.92 -10.92 -5.14
C ASN A 469 11.31 -11.29 -5.69
N ASN A 470 11.54 -11.03 -6.98
CA ASN A 470 12.68 -11.57 -7.72
C ASN A 470 14.00 -10.81 -7.44
N SER A 471 13.97 -9.78 -6.59
CA SER A 471 15.09 -8.86 -6.41
C SER A 471 15.11 -8.29 -5.00
N PHE A 472 15.65 -9.03 -4.02
CA PHE A 472 16.03 -8.46 -2.72
C PHE A 472 17.29 -9.09 -2.13
N THR A 473 18.21 -8.25 -1.60
CA THR A 473 19.39 -8.68 -0.81
C THR A 473 19.33 -7.95 0.53
N PRO A 474 19.41 -8.64 1.69
CA PRO A 474 19.10 -8.05 2.99
C PRO A 474 20.14 -7.04 3.48
N ALA A 475 19.67 -5.91 4.03
CA ALA A 475 20.40 -5.16 5.04
C ALA A 475 20.00 -5.69 6.43
N VAL A 476 21.02 -5.94 7.22
CA VAL A 476 20.99 -6.52 8.56
C VAL A 476 20.30 -5.55 9.53
N GLU A 477 19.29 -6.01 10.27
CA GLU A 477 18.88 -5.37 11.52
C GLU A 477 20.04 -5.50 12.51
N GLU A 478 20.75 -4.39 12.78
CA GLU A 478 21.72 -4.37 13.88
C GLU A 478 20.98 -4.42 15.23
N GLY A 479 21.21 -5.52 15.96
CA GLY A 479 20.63 -5.74 17.29
C GLY A 479 21.01 -7.06 17.98
N CYS A 480 22.29 -7.45 17.93
CA CYS A 480 23.00 -8.46 18.78
C CYS A 480 22.46 -9.92 18.94
N SER A 481 23.15 -10.83 18.22
CA SER A 481 23.64 -12.20 18.56
C SER A 481 22.63 -13.32 18.90
N MET A 482 22.72 -14.52 18.30
CA MET A 482 23.85 -15.46 18.48
C MET A 482 24.35 -16.11 17.19
N ALA A 483 25.67 -16.26 17.10
CA ALA A 483 26.38 -17.02 16.10
C ALA A 483 26.37 -18.53 16.41
N GLY A 484 26.33 -19.34 15.34
CA GLY A 484 27.07 -20.59 15.27
C GLY A 484 26.26 -21.86 15.00
N SER A 485 26.23 -22.29 13.73
CA SER A 485 26.82 -23.59 13.38
C SER A 485 27.40 -23.57 11.95
N PRO A 486 28.68 -23.93 11.75
CA PRO A 486 29.30 -24.11 10.45
C PRO A 486 29.08 -25.55 9.98
N GLY A 487 28.27 -25.75 8.93
CA GLY A 487 28.19 -27.06 8.27
C GLY A 487 26.82 -27.41 7.70
N ALA A 488 26.52 -26.91 6.50
CA ALA A 488 25.68 -27.54 5.47
C ALA A 488 25.83 -26.65 4.23
N GLY A 489 26.56 -26.99 3.17
CA GLY A 489 26.60 -28.30 2.52
C GLY A 489 25.74 -28.22 1.26
N GLU A 490 26.34 -27.66 0.20
CA GLU A 490 26.06 -27.89 -1.23
C GLU A 490 24.70 -28.52 -1.63
N THR A 491 23.73 -27.68 -2.00
CA THR A 491 22.65 -27.92 -2.99
C THR A 491 21.96 -26.56 -3.14
N GLU A 492 21.88 -25.87 -4.28
CA GLU A 492 21.24 -26.29 -5.52
C GLU A 492 21.85 -25.57 -6.73
N ARG A 493 22.43 -26.38 -7.62
CA ARG A 493 22.89 -26.02 -8.96
C ARG A 493 21.70 -25.95 -9.92
N ILE A 494 21.83 -25.03 -10.88
CA ILE A 494 21.16 -24.97 -12.19
C ILE A 494 20.72 -26.36 -12.69
N PRO A 495 19.45 -26.58 -13.09
CA PRO A 495 18.99 -27.87 -13.60
C PRO A 495 19.76 -28.26 -14.87
N GLY A 496 20.42 -29.41 -14.82
CA GLY A 496 21.31 -29.96 -15.86
C GLY A 496 20.65 -30.43 -17.16
N ILE A 497 19.50 -29.88 -17.56
CA ILE A 497 18.87 -30.18 -18.86
C ILE A 497 19.46 -29.35 -20.00
N LEU A 498 19.96 -28.13 -19.73
CA LEU A 498 20.55 -27.27 -20.78
C LEU A 498 21.92 -27.77 -21.30
N PHE A 499 22.69 -28.50 -20.47
CA PHE A 499 24.02 -29.00 -20.85
C PHE A 499 24.00 -30.28 -21.70
N ILE A 500 22.87 -31.01 -21.74
CA ILE A 500 22.74 -32.23 -22.54
C ILE A 500 22.47 -31.90 -24.03
N PHE A 501 21.91 -30.73 -24.33
CA PHE A 501 21.59 -30.33 -25.70
C PHE A 501 22.72 -29.58 -26.43
N LEU A 502 23.71 -29.06 -25.70
CA LEU A 502 24.87 -28.35 -26.29
C LEU A 502 25.72 -29.24 -27.22
N PRO A 503 26.02 -30.51 -26.89
CA PRO A 503 26.73 -31.42 -27.80
C PRO A 503 25.90 -31.78 -29.04
N ALA A 504 24.59 -31.97 -28.90
CA ALA A 504 23.69 -32.32 -30.00
C ALA A 504 23.47 -31.15 -30.98
N ALA A 505 23.32 -29.93 -30.45
CA ALA A 505 23.24 -28.70 -31.24
C ALA A 505 24.56 -28.43 -31.99
N ALA A 506 25.72 -28.66 -31.34
CA ALA A 506 27.02 -28.55 -31.99
C ALA A 506 27.21 -29.58 -33.12
N LEU A 507 26.73 -30.82 -32.95
CA LEU A 507 26.76 -31.84 -34.01
C LEU A 507 25.83 -31.51 -35.18
N ALA A 508 24.65 -30.98 -34.90
CA ALA A 508 23.68 -30.54 -35.93
C ALA A 508 24.22 -29.36 -36.74
N LEU A 509 24.82 -28.37 -36.07
CA LEU A 509 25.49 -27.23 -36.72
C LEU A 509 26.67 -27.68 -37.59
N ARG A 510 27.46 -28.67 -37.14
CA ARG A 510 28.56 -29.23 -37.94
C ARG A 510 28.06 -29.96 -39.18
N ARG A 511 26.95 -30.71 -39.10
CA ARG A 511 26.33 -31.38 -40.25
C ARG A 511 25.75 -30.39 -41.27
N ILE A 512 25.16 -29.28 -40.81
CA ILE A 512 24.64 -28.21 -41.68
C ILE A 512 25.80 -27.49 -42.38
N GLN A 513 26.91 -27.24 -41.69
CA GLN A 513 28.09 -26.59 -42.26
C GLN A 513 28.77 -27.43 -43.35
N ILE A 514 28.80 -28.76 -43.20
CA ILE A 514 29.30 -29.71 -44.21
C ILE A 514 28.37 -29.77 -45.43
N SER A 515 27.05 -29.77 -45.22
CA SER A 515 26.04 -29.73 -46.30
C SER A 515 26.15 -28.47 -47.16
N ILE A 516 26.37 -27.30 -46.51
CA ILE A 516 26.55 -26.02 -47.19
C ILE A 516 27.88 -26.00 -47.98
N ARG A 517 28.98 -26.53 -47.44
CA ARG A 517 30.25 -26.66 -48.19
C ARG A 517 30.13 -27.60 -49.40
N ARG A 518 29.37 -28.70 -49.31
CA ARG A 518 29.10 -29.59 -50.45
C ARG A 518 28.23 -28.96 -51.54
N ARG A 519 27.30 -28.06 -51.19
CA ARG A 519 26.47 -27.34 -52.17
C ARG A 519 27.19 -26.14 -52.81
N LEU A 520 28.13 -25.51 -52.11
CA LEU A 520 28.94 -24.41 -52.65
C LEU A 520 30.19 -24.89 -53.42
N GLY A 521 30.68 -26.12 -53.17
CA GLY A 521 31.79 -26.72 -53.92
C GLY A 521 31.41 -27.45 -55.22
N ARG A 522 30.11 -27.56 -55.54
CA ARG A 522 29.59 -28.17 -56.79
C ARG A 522 29.15 -27.15 -57.84
N GLY A 523 29.40 -25.86 -57.61
CA GLY A 523 29.08 -24.77 -58.55
C GLY A 523 30.30 -24.10 -59.19
N ILE A 524 31.50 -24.68 -59.06
CA ILE A 524 32.74 -24.21 -59.73
C ILE A 524 33.51 -25.41 -60.32
N ALA A 525 32.76 -26.33 -60.93
CA ALA A 525 33.23 -27.35 -61.86
C ALA A 525 32.01 -27.87 -62.64
N ASP A 526 31.38 -26.96 -63.37
CA ASP A 526 30.68 -27.15 -64.65
C ASP A 526 30.44 -25.75 -65.25
#